data_AF-A0AAE7J698-F1
#
_entry.id   AF-A0AAE7J698-F1
#
_cell.length_a   1.000
_cell.length_b   1.000
_cell.length_c   1.000
_cell.angle_alpha   90.00
_cell.angle_beta   90.00
_cell.angle_gamma   90.00
#
_symmetry.space_group_name_H-M   'P 1'
#
loop_
_entity.id
_entity.type
_entity.pdbx_description
1 polymer ?
#
loop_
_entity_poly.entity_id
_entity_poly.type
_entity_poly.pdbx_seq_one_letter_code
_entity_poly.pdbx_strand_id
1 'polypeptide(L)' 'MEGGHQLEKLEFALAVAMSRGDDDRSAQLREQIDALGGNVEEPGT' A
#
# COMPACT_ATOMS: atom_id res chain seq x y z
N MET A 1 12.33 6.44 -12.93
CA MET A 1 11.74 7.10 -11.74
C MET A 1 10.25 6.75 -11.71
N GLU A 2 9.89 5.48 -11.46
CA GLU A 2 8.49 5.02 -11.58
C GLU A 2 7.92 4.43 -10.28
N GLY A 3 8.75 3.80 -9.44
CA GLY A 3 8.29 3.21 -8.18
C GLY A 3 7.66 4.22 -7.20
N GLY A 4 8.20 5.45 -7.12
CA GLY A 4 7.65 6.49 -6.25
C GLY A 4 6.24 6.95 -6.66
N HIS A 5 5.99 7.09 -7.97
CA HIS A 5 4.67 7.51 -8.46
C HIS A 5 3.63 6.39 -8.23
N GLN A 6 4.01 5.13 -8.39
CA GLN A 6 3.11 4.01 -8.13
C GLN A 6 2.77 3.89 -6.64
N LEU A 7 3.74 4.10 -5.75
CA LEU A 7 3.51 4.14 -4.30
C LEU A 7 2.51 5.24 -3.92
N GLU A 8 2.73 6.47 -4.42
CA GLU A 8 1.85 7.61 -4.16
C GLU A 8 0.40 7.35 -4.57
N LYS A 9 0.18 6.66 -5.70
CA LYS A 9 -1.15 6.27 -6.17
C LYS A 9 -1.82 5.27 -5.24
N LEU A 10 -1.06 4.31 -4.72
CA LEU A 10 -1.58 3.32 -3.78
C LEU A 10 -1.92 3.97 -2.44
N GLU A 11 -1.09 4.87 -1.95
CA GLU A 11 -1.34 5.65 -0.72
C GLU A 11 -2.60 6.52 -0.85
N PHE A 12 -2.77 7.18 -2.00
CA PHE A 12 -4.00 7.95 -2.27
C PHE A 12 -5.23 7.05 -2.31
N ALA A 13 -5.16 5.91 -3.00
CA ALA A 13 -6.25 4.94 -3.04
C ALA A 13 -6.59 4.40 -1.65
N LEU A 14 -5.59 4.17 -0.79
CA LEU A 14 -5.75 3.69 0.57
C LEU A 14 -6.48 4.75 1.42
N ALA A 15 -6.09 6.02 1.33
CA ALA A 15 -6.77 7.12 2.02
C ALA A 15 -8.27 7.19 1.63
N VAL A 16 -8.59 6.98 0.35
CA VAL A 16 -9.97 6.96 -0.14
C VAL A 16 -10.74 5.73 0.39
N ALA A 17 -10.13 4.55 0.40
CA ALA A 17 -10.76 3.33 0.91
C ALA A 17 -11.05 3.44 2.42
N MET A 18 -10.08 3.92 3.21
CA MET A 18 -10.25 4.17 4.65
C MET A 18 -11.36 5.20 4.91
N SER A 19 -11.41 6.28 4.13
CA SER A 19 -12.47 7.31 4.25
C SER A 19 -13.86 6.77 3.93
N ARG A 20 -13.96 5.70 3.15
CA ARG A 20 -15.22 5.03 2.79
C ARG A 20 -15.61 3.92 3.77
N GLY A 21 -14.73 3.57 4.72
CA GLY A 21 -14.91 2.40 5.59
C GLY A 21 -14.79 1.07 4.84
N ASP A 22 -14.05 1.05 3.74
CA ASP A 22 -13.85 -0.14 2.91
C ASP A 22 -12.62 -0.91 3.43
N ASP A 23 -12.83 -1.67 4.51
CA ASP A 23 -11.78 -2.41 5.23
C ASP A 23 -11.05 -3.43 4.34
N ASP A 24 -11.79 -4.17 3.51
CA ASP A 24 -11.22 -5.19 2.61
C ASP A 24 -10.28 -4.55 1.57
N ARG A 25 -10.73 -3.46 0.94
CA ARG A 25 -9.91 -2.70 -0.01
C ARG A 25 -8.72 -2.03 0.68
N SER A 26 -8.91 -1.55 1.91
CA SER A 26 -7.83 -0.93 2.68
C SER A 26 -6.74 -1.94 3.01
N ALA A 27 -7.10 -3.17 3.40
CA ALA A 27 -6.16 -4.26 3.65
C ALA A 27 -5.38 -4.65 2.38
N GLN A 28 -6.07 -4.83 1.25
CA GLN A 28 -5.43 -5.15 -0.03
C GLN A 28 -4.45 -4.05 -0.49
N LEU A 29 -4.79 -2.77 -0.30
CA LEU A 29 -3.91 -1.66 -0.66
C LEU A 29 -2.70 -1.56 0.27
N ARG A 30 -2.88 -1.86 1.56
CA ARG A 30 -1.78 -1.93 2.54
C ARG A 30 -0.76 -2.99 2.16
N GLU A 31 -1.20 -4.19 1.78
CA GLU A 31 -0.31 -5.27 1.32
C GLU A 31 0.46 -4.89 0.05
N GLN A 32 -0.19 -4.22 -0.91
CA GLN A 32 0.48 -3.74 -2.12
C GLN A 32 1.52 -2.65 -1.84
N ILE A 33 1.21 -1.73 -0.92
CA ILE A 33 2.15 -0.69 -0.45
C ILE A 33 3.35 -1.34 0.23
N ASP A 34 3.10 -2.33 1.10
CA ASP A 34 4.13 -3.08 1.80
C ASP A 34 5.00 -3.89 0.82
N ALA A 35 4.42 -4.57 -0.18
CA ALA A 35 5.20 -5.25 -1.21
C ALA A 35 6.05 -4.29 -2.07
N LEU A 36 5.59 -3.04 -2.27
CA LEU A 36 6.29 -2.03 -3.07
C LEU A 36 7.38 -1.30 -2.27
N GLY A 37 7.16 -1.08 -0.97
CA GLY A 37 8.09 -0.40 -0.04
C GLY A 37 9.01 -1.34 0.76
N GLY A 38 8.55 -2.57 1.01
CA GLY A 38 9.13 -3.63 1.83
C GLY A 38 10.04 -4.61 1.07
N ASN A 39 10.51 -4.26 -0.12
CA ASN A 39 11.78 -4.81 -0.63
C ASN A 39 13.00 -4.37 0.22
N VAL A 40 12.78 -3.59 1.28
CA VAL A 40 13.68 -3.36 2.42
C VAL A 40 13.20 -4.23 3.59
N GLU A 41 13.81 -5.42 3.73
CA GLU A 41 13.98 -6.27 4.95
C GLU A 41 12.76 -6.45 5.90
N GLU A 42 12.27 -7.66 6.19
CA GLU A 42 12.99 -8.81 6.76
C GLU A 42 12.31 -10.16 6.38
N PRO A 43 13.06 -11.18 5.93
CA PRO A 43 12.59 -12.56 5.99
C PRO A 43 12.44 -12.96 7.47
N GLY A 44 11.31 -13.59 7.79
CA GLY A 44 10.85 -13.79 9.17
C GLY A 44 11.82 -14.51 10.12
N THR A 45 11.60 -14.26 11.40
CA THR A 45 11.96 -15.17 12.50
C THR A 45 10.74 -15.43 13.35
#